data_AF-W1I885-F1
#
_entry.id   AF-W1I885-F1
#
_cell.length_a   1.000
_cell.length_b   1.000
_cell.length_c   1.000
_cell.angle_alpha   90.00
_cell.angle_beta   90.00
_cell.angle_gamma   90.00
#
_symmetry.space_group_name_H-M   'P 1'
#
loop_
_entity.id
_entity.type
_entity.pdbx_description
1 polymer ?
#
loop_
_entity_poly.entity_id
_entity_poly.type
_entity_poly.pdbx_seq_one_letter_code
_entity_poly.pdbx_strand_id
1 'polypeptide(L)'
;LIDGRLNKELRHNKQGFCMSIYSVVIHTKPENLASVSTELEKIEGVEIHGSSDQGKLVVTLDNPDRNYCSDTLMGLSQYPWRA
;
A
#
# COMPACT_ATOMS: atom_id res chain seq x y z
N LEU A 1 17.57 32.60 -34.55
CA LEU A 1 17.27 31.19 -34.88
C LEU A 1 18.13 30.30 -33.99
N ILE A 2 17.68 30.10 -32.75
CA ILE A 2 18.13 29.02 -31.88
C ILE A 2 16.94 28.69 -30.97
N ASP A 3 16.64 27.40 -30.94
CA ASP A 3 15.34 26.77 -30.71
C ASP A 3 14.61 27.11 -29.39
N GLY A 4 13.43 27.73 -29.52
CA GLY A 4 12.36 27.69 -28.51
C GLY A 4 11.71 26.31 -28.33
N ARG A 5 12.34 25.24 -28.84
CA ARG A 5 11.85 23.86 -28.84
C ARG A 5 12.42 23.00 -27.72
N LEU A 6 13.40 23.51 -26.95
CA LEU A 6 14.05 22.75 -25.87
C LEU A 6 13.38 22.89 -24.48
N ASN A 7 12.14 23.40 -24.39
CA ASN A 7 11.47 23.63 -23.09
C ASN A 7 10.06 23.03 -23.00
N LYS A 8 9.77 21.99 -23.79
CA LYS A 8 8.51 21.24 -23.70
C LYS A 8 8.71 19.76 -23.29
N GLU A 9 9.93 19.24 -23.37
CA GLU A 9 10.25 17.83 -23.05
C GLU A 9 10.71 17.58 -21.61
N LEU A 10 10.52 18.54 -20.70
CA LEU A 10 10.71 18.33 -19.25
C LEU A 10 9.40 18.42 -18.47
N ARG A 11 8.27 18.29 -19.17
CA ARG A 11 6.93 18.20 -18.57
C ARG A 11 6.37 16.84 -18.95
N HIS A 12 6.69 15.78 -18.19
CA HIS A 12 5.77 14.69 -17.82
C HIS A 12 6.40 13.47 -17.12
N ASN A 13 7.72 13.37 -16.91
CA ASN A 13 8.29 12.26 -16.13
C ASN A 13 8.81 12.69 -14.76
N LYS A 14 7.92 13.29 -13.96
CA LYS A 14 8.10 13.41 -12.49
C LYS A 14 7.14 12.46 -11.77
N GLN A 15 7.09 11.20 -12.21
CA GLN A 15 6.83 10.12 -11.24
C GLN A 15 8.13 9.98 -10.43
N GLY A 16 8.42 10.99 -9.61
CA GLY A 16 9.49 10.89 -8.64
C GLY A 16 9.12 9.69 -7.77
N PHE A 17 10.02 8.71 -7.71
CA PHE A 17 9.94 7.58 -6.79
C PHE A 17 9.45 8.12 -5.44
N CYS A 18 8.18 7.85 -5.14
CA CYS A 18 7.60 8.21 -3.86
C CYS A 18 8.01 7.07 -2.94
N MET A 19 9.18 7.21 -2.31
CA MET A 19 9.70 6.28 -1.30
C MET A 19 8.87 6.44 -0.01
N SER A 20 7.57 6.15 -0.09
CA SER A 20 6.64 6.24 1.03
C SER A 20 6.29 4.84 1.48
N ILE A 21 6.70 4.53 2.70
CA ILE A 21 6.29 3.32 3.39
C ILE A 21 5.01 3.63 4.17
N TYR A 22 3.95 2.88 3.93
CA TYR A 22 2.67 3.05 4.58
C TYR A 22 2.52 1.99 5.67
N SER A 23 2.25 2.40 6.91
CA SER A 23 1.92 1.45 7.98
C SER A 23 0.44 1.55 8.33
N VAL A 24 -0.21 0.39 8.45
CA VAL A 24 -1.62 0.27 8.83
C VAL A 24 -1.81 -0.79 9.91
N VAL A 25 -2.79 -0.55 10.77
CA VAL A 25 -3.25 -1.54 11.74
C VAL A 25 -4.59 -2.07 11.26
N ILE A 26 -4.64 -3.37 10.99
CA ILE A 26 -5.88 -4.05 10.62
C ILE A 26 -6.46 -4.71 11.87
N HIS A 27 -7.77 -4.54 12.06
CA HIS A 27 -8.50 -5.15 13.15
C HIS A 27 -9.55 -6.09 12.57
N THR A 28 -9.34 -7.38 12.80
CA THR A 28 -10.23 -8.49 12.43
C THR A 28 -10.72 -9.19 13.70
N LYS A 29 -11.64 -10.15 13.55
CA LYS A 29 -11.96 -11.06 14.65
C LYS A 29 -10.80 -12.03 14.91
N PRO A 30 -10.51 -12.43 16.16
CA PRO A 30 -9.42 -13.37 16.47
C PRO A 30 -9.46 -14.67 15.64
N GLU A 31 -10.65 -15.24 15.42
CA GLU A 31 -10.86 -16.44 14.63
C GLU A 31 -10.49 -16.28 13.14
N ASN A 32 -10.51 -15.05 12.63
CA ASN A 32 -10.21 -14.74 11.24
C ASN A 32 -8.73 -14.34 11.04
N LEU A 33 -7.94 -14.22 12.11
CA LEU A 33 -6.59 -13.67 12.07
C LEU A 33 -5.69 -14.43 11.09
N ALA A 34 -5.68 -15.76 11.15
CA ALA A 34 -4.86 -16.59 10.26
C ALA A 34 -5.27 -16.44 8.79
N SER A 35 -6.57 -16.42 8.50
CA SER A 35 -7.08 -16.24 7.14
C SER A 35 -6.76 -14.85 6.60
N VAL A 36 -6.97 -13.80 7.40
CA VAL A 36 -6.66 -12.43 7.01
C VAL A 36 -5.16 -12.24 6.78
N SER A 37 -4.32 -12.79 7.64
CA SER A 37 -2.85 -12.78 7.46
C SER A 37 -2.47 -13.40 6.11
N THR A 38 -3.01 -14.58 5.82
CA THR A 38 -2.74 -15.30 4.56
C THR A 38 -3.19 -14.52 3.32
N GLU A 39 -4.31 -13.79 3.39
CA GLU A 39 -4.76 -12.95 2.28
C GLU A 39 -3.89 -11.70 2.10
N LEU A 40 -3.48 -11.06 3.20
CA LEU A 40 -2.63 -9.88 3.17
C LEU A 40 -1.24 -10.19 2.59
N GLU A 41 -0.66 -11.34 2.92
CA GLU A 41 0.63 -11.80 2.38
C GLU A 41 0.62 -12.01 0.85
N LYS A 42 -0.56 -12.07 0.21
CA LYS A 42 -0.68 -12.16 -1.25
C LYS A 42 -0.62 -10.80 -1.94
N ILE A 43 -0.73 -9.71 -1.18
CA ILE A 43 -0.69 -8.35 -1.73
C ILE A 43 0.78 -7.96 -1.93
N GLU A 44 1.12 -7.48 -3.12
CA GLU A 44 2.49 -7.08 -3.44
C GLU A 44 2.93 -5.91 -2.55
N GLY A 45 4.14 -6.03 -1.98
CA GLY A 45 4.70 -5.00 -1.12
C GLY A 45 4.15 -4.99 0.31
N VAL A 46 3.26 -5.92 0.67
CA VAL A 46 2.76 -6.06 2.03
C VAL A 46 3.69 -6.91 2.89
N GLU A 47 3.99 -6.41 4.09
CA GLU A 47 4.73 -7.12 5.13
C GLU A 47 3.97 -7.06 6.46
N ILE A 48 3.84 -8.20 7.15
CA ILE A 48 3.21 -8.28 8.47
C ILE A 48 4.29 -8.32 9.54
N HIS A 49 4.29 -7.35 10.45
CA HIS A 49 5.30 -7.24 11.51
C HIS A 49 4.86 -7.83 12.85
N GLY A 50 3.56 -8.01 13.06
CA GLY A 50 3.05 -8.56 14.30
C GLY A 50 1.56 -8.77 14.30
N SER A 51 1.14 -9.69 15.16
CA SER A 51 -0.26 -10.00 15.43
C SER A 51 -0.53 -10.03 16.93
N SER A 52 -1.79 -9.95 17.33
CA SER A 52 -2.20 -10.15 18.74
C SER A 52 -3.40 -11.09 18.83
N ASP A 53 -3.53 -11.77 19.96
CA ASP A 53 -4.66 -12.68 20.24
C ASP A 53 -6.03 -11.99 20.21
N GLN A 54 -6.07 -10.66 20.15
CA GLN A 54 -7.27 -9.85 20.04
C GLN A 54 -7.63 -9.50 18.58
N GLY A 55 -7.00 -10.12 17.59
CA GLY A 55 -7.35 -9.91 16.17
C GLY A 55 -6.72 -8.66 15.55
N LYS A 56 -5.64 -8.12 16.11
CA LYS A 56 -4.90 -6.99 15.51
C LYS A 56 -3.71 -7.47 14.70
N LEU A 57 -3.45 -6.82 13.57
CA LEU A 57 -2.29 -7.03 12.70
C LEU A 57 -1.60 -5.69 12.42
N VAL A 58 -0.29 -5.63 12.57
CA VAL A 58 0.55 -4.49 12.17
C VAL A 58 1.16 -4.81 10.82
N VAL A 59 0.86 -3.97 9.83
CA VAL A 59 1.18 -4.23 8.43
C VAL A 59 1.87 -3.02 7.83
N THR A 60 2.83 -3.27 6.96
CA THR A 60 3.50 -2.26 6.15
C THR A 60 3.23 -2.54 4.68
N LEU A 61 3.06 -1.49 3.88
CA LEU A 61 2.97 -1.54 2.43
C LEU A 61 4.06 -0.63 1.84
N ASP A 62 4.94 -1.23 1.06
CA ASP A 62 5.98 -0.53 0.30
C ASP A 62 5.98 -1.00 -1.16
N ASN A 63 5.82 -0.05 -2.09
CA ASN A 63 5.89 -0.31 -3.52
C ASN A 63 6.38 0.97 -4.24
N PRO A 64 7.23 0.86 -5.27
CA PRO A 64 7.66 2.03 -6.04
C PRO A 64 6.52 2.76 -6.76
N ASP A 65 5.39 2.09 -7.03
CA ASP A 65 4.20 2.71 -7.62
C ASP A 65 3.30 3.32 -6.55
N ARG A 66 3.30 4.66 -6.50
CA ARG A 66 2.46 5.43 -5.56
C ARG A 66 0.96 5.25 -5.79
N ASN A 67 0.52 5.08 -7.03
CA ASN A 67 -0.89 4.90 -7.33
C ASN A 67 -1.33 3.53 -6.82
N TYR A 68 -0.53 2.48 -7.08
CA TYR A 68 -0.74 1.15 -6.52
C TYR A 68 -0.87 1.18 -4.99
N CYS A 69 0.04 1.86 -4.29
CA CYS A 69 -0.05 2.00 -2.83
C CYS A 69 -1.34 2.69 -2.39
N SER A 70 -1.75 3.74 -3.09
CA SER A 70 -2.96 4.52 -2.77
C SER A 70 -4.23 3.69 -2.99
N ASP A 71 -4.32 2.98 -4.12
CA ASP A 71 -5.44 2.12 -4.47
C ASP A 71 -5.54 0.92 -3.52
N THR A 72 -4.41 0.28 -3.21
CA THR A 72 -4.34 -0.82 -2.24
C THR A 72 -4.81 -0.37 -0.87
N LEU A 73 -4.33 0.78 -0.37
CA LEU A 73 -4.73 1.33 0.92
C LEU A 73 -6.24 1.64 0.97
N MET A 74 -6.78 2.20 -0.11
CA MET A 74 -8.23 2.41 -0.23
C MET A 74 -8.99 1.09 -0.22
N GLY A 75 -8.54 0.07 -0.96
CA GLY A 75 -9.15 -1.25 -0.98
C GLY A 75 -9.17 -1.93 0.40
N LEU A 76 -8.05 -1.89 1.13
CA LEU A 76 -7.95 -2.41 2.49
C LEU A 76 -8.93 -1.72 3.45
N SER A 77 -9.15 -0.42 3.30
CA SER A 77 -10.09 0.33 4.16
C SER A 77 -11.57 -0.04 3.95
N GLN A 78 -11.91 -0.59 2.78
CA GLN A 78 -13.28 -0.96 2.41
C GLN A 78 -13.59 -2.44 2.70
N TYR A 79 -12.56 -3.24 3.00
CA TYR A 79 -12.73 -4.65 3.25
C TYR A 79 -13.45 -4.88 4.61
N PRO A 80 -14.46 -5.76 4.67
CA PRO A 80 -15.20 -6.01 5.89
C PRO A 80 -14.44 -6.97 6.82
N TRP A 81 -13.31 -6.53 7.36
CA TRP A 81 -12.45 -7.35 8.24
C TRP A 81 -13.16 -7.93 9.47
N ARG A 82 -14.29 -7.32 9.86
CA ARG A 82 -15.08 -7.69 11.04
C ARG A 82 -16.30 -8.58 10.72
N ALA A 83 -16.52 -8.94 9.45
CA ALA A 83 -17.65 -9.78 9.05
C ALA A 83 -17.57 -11.19 9.65
#